data_AF-A0A840Q627-F1
#
_entry.id   AF-A0A840Q627-F1
#
_cell.length_a   1.000
_cell.length_b   1.000
_cell.length_c   1.000
_cell.angle_alpha   90.00
_cell.angle_beta   90.00
_cell.angle_gamma   90.00
#
_symmetry.space_group_name_H-M   'P 1'
#
loop_
_entity.id
_entity.type
_entity.pdbx_description
1 polymer ?
#
loop_
_entity_poly.entity_id
_entity_poly.type
_entity_poly.pdbx_seq_one_letter_code
_entity_poly.pdbx_strand_id
1 'polypeptide(L)'
;MSKSIFSILFVVLLLAGCSNTPSVEIISGTVEIEKNNLVEDSDELEFVNLHYNFVLKNVGRKDLGGDKRLNDATYDYDDGIKIYIEPSEKLKAISEELIGINIYDKEKNYGTGHTGLPVLKPNQEGEFSLDFVLGALKDNEQLKAAPSSEQLEKLKENAMDATLMVMVEDETIAQFDLNNLE
;
A
#
# COMPACT_ATOMS: atom_id res chain seq x y z
N MET A 1 -48.33 -4.02 -58.83
CA MET A 1 -47.69 -4.88 -57.83
C MET A 1 -46.17 -4.74 -57.98
N SER A 2 -45.54 -3.84 -57.23
CA SER A 2 -44.11 -3.95 -56.94
C SER A 2 -43.88 -3.29 -55.58
N LYS A 3 -43.27 -4.07 -54.68
CA LYS A 3 -42.92 -3.67 -53.32
C LYS A 3 -41.54 -3.03 -53.38
N SER A 4 -41.39 -1.80 -52.91
CA SER A 4 -40.07 -1.22 -52.64
C SER A 4 -39.68 -1.53 -51.20
N ILE A 5 -38.57 -2.24 -51.04
CA ILE A 5 -37.99 -2.67 -49.77
C ILE A 5 -37.18 -1.50 -49.18
N PHE A 6 -37.56 -1.04 -47.99
CA PHE A 6 -36.73 -0.13 -47.19
C PHE A 6 -35.58 -0.93 -46.58
N SER A 7 -34.35 -0.66 -47.01
CA SER A 7 -33.14 -1.16 -46.36
C SER A 7 -32.67 -0.13 -45.33
N ILE A 8 -32.88 -0.41 -44.05
CA ILE A 8 -32.33 0.37 -42.94
C ILE A 8 -31.01 -0.28 -42.56
N LEU A 9 -29.90 0.38 -42.94
CA LEU A 9 -28.55 0.00 -42.53
C LEU A 9 -28.35 0.42 -41.06
N PHE A 10 -28.57 -0.51 -40.14
CA PHE A 10 -28.28 -0.32 -38.72
C PHE A 10 -26.77 -0.41 -38.51
N VAL A 11 -26.09 0.72 -38.48
CA VAL A 11 -24.68 0.79 -38.09
C VAL A 11 -24.63 0.61 -36.57
N VAL A 12 -24.39 -0.62 -36.12
CA VAL A 12 -24.07 -0.91 -34.73
C VAL A 12 -22.63 -0.46 -34.49
N LEU A 13 -22.46 0.76 -33.99
CA LEU A 13 -21.21 1.19 -33.36
C LEU A 13 -21.04 0.36 -32.10
N LEU A 14 -20.28 -0.74 -32.21
CA LEU A 14 -19.76 -1.48 -31.06
C LEU A 14 -18.76 -0.54 -30.37
N LEU A 15 -19.27 0.25 -29.43
CA LEU A 15 -18.46 0.81 -28.36
C LEU A 15 -17.96 -0.40 -27.56
N ALA A 16 -16.83 -0.97 -27.99
CA ALA A 16 -15.98 -1.74 -27.09
C ALA A 16 -15.51 -0.75 -26.03
N GLY A 17 -16.35 -0.52 -25.03
CA GLY A 17 -15.91 0.06 -23.77
C GLY A 17 -14.84 -0.90 -23.27
N CYS A 18 -13.58 -0.49 -23.36
CA CYS A 18 -12.50 -1.12 -22.61
C CYS A 18 -12.96 -1.10 -21.16
N SER A 19 -13.46 -2.25 -20.70
CA SER A 19 -13.60 -2.54 -19.29
C SER A 19 -12.20 -2.40 -18.70
N ASN A 20 -11.89 -1.27 -18.08
CA ASN A 20 -10.73 -1.09 -17.20
C ASN A 20 -10.98 -1.91 -15.93
N THR A 21 -11.13 -3.23 -16.08
CA THR A 21 -11.08 -4.16 -14.95
C THR A 21 -9.68 -4.05 -14.34
N PRO A 22 -9.57 -3.78 -13.03
CA PRO A 22 -8.28 -3.71 -12.35
C PRO A 22 -7.49 -4.99 -12.64
N SER A 23 -6.20 -4.86 -12.96
CA SER A 23 -5.32 -6.01 -13.15
C SER A 23 -4.82 -6.59 -11.83
N VAL A 24 -5.27 -6.06 -10.70
CA VAL A 24 -4.80 -6.39 -9.36
C VAL A 24 -6.00 -6.57 -8.44
N GLU A 25 -5.95 -7.61 -7.61
CA GLU A 25 -6.86 -7.84 -6.50
C GLU A 25 -6.06 -7.86 -5.19
N ILE A 26 -6.68 -7.38 -4.12
CA ILE A 26 -6.20 -7.61 -2.76
C ILE A 26 -6.83 -8.90 -2.24
N ILE A 27 -5.99 -9.82 -1.77
CA ILE A 27 -6.41 -11.12 -1.22
C ILE A 27 -6.56 -11.02 0.29
N SER A 28 -5.64 -10.33 0.95
CA SER A 28 -5.71 -10.06 2.39
C SER A 28 -4.94 -8.78 2.75
N GLY A 29 -5.29 -8.21 3.90
CA GLY A 29 -4.56 -7.13 4.54
C GLY A 29 -4.65 -7.28 6.05
N THR A 30 -3.52 -7.14 6.75
CA THR A 30 -3.45 -7.21 8.22
C THR A 30 -2.60 -6.07 8.75
N VAL A 31 -2.88 -5.66 9.99
CA VAL A 31 -2.06 -4.69 10.71
C VAL A 31 -1.78 -5.17 12.12
N GLU A 32 -0.53 -5.06 12.53
CA GLU A 32 -0.06 -5.49 13.85
C GLU A 32 0.87 -4.45 14.49
N ILE A 33 0.93 -4.47 15.82
CA ILE A 33 1.94 -3.74 16.58
C ILE A 33 3.07 -4.70 16.91
N GLU A 34 4.26 -4.43 16.40
CA GLU A 34 5.41 -5.31 16.57
C GLU A 34 6.49 -4.64 17.41
N LYS A 35 7.16 -5.44 18.24
CA LYS A 35 8.37 -5.01 18.96
C LYS A 35 9.57 -5.54 18.20
N ASN A 36 10.45 -4.65 17.81
CA ASN A 36 11.63 -4.96 17.04
C ASN A 36 12.89 -4.54 17.81
N ASN A 37 13.99 -5.21 17.49
CA ASN A 37 15.31 -4.88 17.96
C ASN A 37 16.27 -4.77 16.78
N LEU A 38 16.97 -3.64 16.72
CA LEU A 38 18.09 -3.44 15.81
C LEU A 38 19.37 -3.44 16.64
N VAL A 39 20.34 -4.25 16.23
CA VAL A 39 21.65 -4.32 16.88
C VAL A 39 22.66 -3.74 15.91
N GLU A 40 23.16 -2.55 16.21
CA GLU A 40 24.18 -1.87 15.41
C GLU A 40 25.38 -1.54 16.31
N ASP A 41 26.58 -2.00 15.94
CA ASP A 41 27.84 -1.73 16.64
C ASP A 41 27.78 -1.83 18.19
N SER A 42 27.09 -2.86 18.71
CA SER A 42 26.89 -3.20 20.13
C SER A 42 25.88 -2.37 20.93
N ASP A 43 25.20 -1.41 20.30
CA ASP A 43 24.00 -0.76 20.85
C ASP A 43 22.74 -1.47 20.34
N GLU A 44 21.89 -1.91 21.27
CA GLU A 44 20.59 -2.51 20.98
C GLU A 44 19.52 -1.41 21.03
N LEU A 45 18.93 -1.12 19.88
CA LEU A 45 17.77 -0.23 19.75
C LEU A 45 16.51 -1.09 19.73
N GLU A 46 15.78 -1.07 20.84
CA GLU A 46 14.44 -1.68 20.92
C GLU A 46 13.37 -0.64 20.60
N PHE A 47 12.48 -0.94 19.65
CA PHE A 47 11.44 -0.03 19.17
C PHE A 47 10.16 -0.76 18.80
N VAL A 48 9.11 0.02 18.57
CA VAL A 48 7.78 -0.47 18.24
C VAL A 48 7.42 -0.01 16.83
N ASN A 49 6.87 -0.91 16.02
CA ASN A 49 6.34 -0.61 14.70
C ASN A 49 4.83 -0.84 14.62
N LEU A 50 4.18 -0.05 13.76
CA LEU A 50 2.92 -0.45 13.12
C LEU A 50 3.29 -1.17 11.82
N HIS A 51 3.02 -2.46 11.73
CA HIS A 51 3.35 -3.31 10.60
C HIS A 51 2.08 -3.64 9.81
N TYR A 52 2.03 -3.24 8.54
CA TYR A 52 1.03 -3.70 7.59
C TYR A 52 1.60 -4.83 6.75
N ASN A 53 0.77 -5.81 6.46
CA ASN A 53 1.07 -6.85 5.48
C ASN A 53 -0.14 -7.03 4.54
N PHE A 54 0.13 -7.06 3.25
CA PHE A 54 -0.87 -7.22 2.20
C PHE A 54 -0.48 -8.36 1.27
N VAL A 55 -1.45 -9.16 0.86
CA VAL A 55 -1.28 -10.11 -0.24
C VAL A 55 -2.01 -9.56 -1.46
N LEU A 56 -1.26 -9.23 -2.50
CA LEU A 56 -1.78 -8.75 -3.77
C LEU A 56 -1.67 -9.84 -4.83
N LYS A 57 -2.67 -9.92 -5.71
CA LYS A 57 -2.70 -10.85 -6.83
C LYS A 57 -2.82 -10.11 -8.15
N ASN A 58 -1.94 -10.44 -9.10
CA ASN A 58 -2.12 -10.00 -10.47
C ASN A 58 -3.16 -10.88 -11.16
N VAL A 59 -4.37 -10.37 -11.38
CA VAL A 59 -5.45 -11.03 -12.15
C VAL A 59 -5.47 -10.63 -13.62
N GLY A 60 -4.53 -9.76 -14.02
CA GLY A 60 -4.30 -9.37 -15.39
C GLY A 60 -3.63 -10.45 -16.25
N ARG A 61 -3.52 -10.16 -17.54
CA ARG A 61 -2.88 -11.04 -18.55
C ARG A 61 -1.41 -10.71 -18.82
N LYS A 62 -0.90 -9.66 -18.22
CA LYS A 62 0.48 -9.17 -18.38
C LYS A 62 1.14 -9.12 -17.01
N ASP A 63 2.46 -9.12 -16.99
CA ASP A 63 3.23 -8.84 -15.78
C ASP A 63 2.85 -7.46 -15.23
N LEU A 64 2.83 -7.35 -13.91
CA LEU A 64 2.58 -6.12 -13.16
C LEU A 64 3.91 -5.63 -12.58
N GLY A 65 4.28 -4.38 -12.83
CA GLY A 65 5.59 -3.84 -12.44
C GLY A 65 6.74 -4.35 -13.31
N GLY A 66 7.96 -3.99 -12.92
CA GLY A 66 9.21 -4.26 -13.61
C GLY A 66 10.38 -4.39 -12.63
N ASP A 67 11.41 -5.10 -13.06
CA ASP A 67 12.64 -5.39 -12.31
C ASP A 67 13.88 -4.94 -13.11
N LYS A 68 13.74 -3.92 -13.94
CA LYS A 68 14.79 -3.50 -14.89
C LYS A 68 15.42 -2.17 -14.56
N ARG A 69 14.76 -1.32 -13.76
CA ARG A 69 15.23 0.03 -13.43
C ARG A 69 15.52 0.15 -11.94
N LEU A 70 16.57 -0.53 -11.47
CA LEU A 70 17.03 -0.41 -10.09
C LEU A 70 17.48 1.03 -9.80
N ASN A 71 16.99 1.58 -8.70
CA ASN A 71 17.38 2.86 -8.16
C ASN A 71 18.43 2.64 -7.06
N ASP A 72 19.69 3.01 -7.33
CA ASP A 72 20.79 2.78 -6.39
C ASP A 72 20.67 3.56 -5.08
N ALA A 73 19.84 4.61 -5.01
CA ALA A 73 19.66 5.40 -3.81
C ALA A 73 18.61 4.79 -2.86
N THR A 74 17.56 4.17 -3.40
CA THR A 74 16.47 3.56 -2.62
C THR A 74 16.55 2.04 -2.56
N TYR A 75 17.42 1.43 -3.37
CA TYR A 75 17.53 -0.02 -3.59
C TYR A 75 16.21 -0.67 -4.03
N ASP A 76 15.35 0.11 -4.68
CA ASP A 76 14.05 -0.32 -5.20
C ASP A 76 14.00 -0.18 -6.73
N TYR A 77 13.04 -0.81 -7.38
CA TYR A 77 12.84 -0.70 -8.83
C TYR A 77 11.88 0.45 -9.15
N ASP A 78 12.35 1.44 -9.92
CA ASP A 78 11.51 2.57 -10.35
C ASP A 78 10.31 2.09 -11.19
N ASP A 79 10.49 0.99 -11.94
CA ASP A 79 9.44 0.30 -12.69
C ASP A 79 8.68 -0.75 -11.88
N GLY A 80 9.06 -0.99 -10.62
CA GLY A 80 8.46 -1.98 -9.73
C GLY A 80 7.06 -1.59 -9.24
N ILE A 81 6.40 -2.58 -8.62
CA ILE A 81 5.17 -2.36 -7.86
C ILE A 81 5.52 -1.60 -6.57
N LYS A 82 4.87 -0.47 -6.36
CA LYS A 82 4.97 0.34 -5.14
C LYS A 82 3.62 0.38 -4.44
N ILE A 83 3.63 0.36 -3.11
CA ILE A 83 2.42 0.52 -2.31
C ILE A 83 2.59 1.63 -1.28
N TYR A 84 1.49 2.32 -0.96
CA TYR A 84 1.44 3.26 0.16
C TYR A 84 0.02 3.36 0.72
N ILE A 85 -0.08 3.88 1.94
CA ILE A 85 -1.34 4.11 2.63
C ILE A 85 -1.72 5.58 2.48
N GLU A 86 -2.91 5.84 1.94
CA GLU A 86 -3.57 7.14 2.00
C GLU A 86 -4.54 7.13 3.20
N PRO A 87 -4.20 7.76 4.33
CA PRO A 87 -5.00 7.69 5.55
C PRO A 87 -6.28 8.52 5.43
N SER A 88 -7.33 8.14 6.16
CA SER A 88 -8.45 9.05 6.39
C SER A 88 -8.01 10.25 7.24
N GLU A 89 -8.77 11.35 7.22
CA GLU A 89 -8.53 12.50 8.11
C GLU A 89 -8.58 12.08 9.60
N LYS A 90 -9.40 11.08 9.94
CA LYS A 90 -9.48 10.55 11.31
C LYS A 90 -8.19 9.81 11.69
N LEU A 91 -7.71 8.91 10.83
CA LEU A 91 -6.47 8.17 11.09
C LEU A 91 -5.25 9.11 11.17
N LYS A 92 -5.19 10.09 10.27
CA LYS A 92 -4.18 11.16 10.31
C LYS A 92 -4.19 11.91 11.63
N ALA A 93 -5.36 12.36 12.09
CA ALA A 93 -5.49 13.07 13.37
C ALA A 93 -5.09 12.19 14.56
N ILE A 94 -5.41 10.89 14.54
CA ILE A 94 -4.98 9.94 15.58
C ILE A 94 -3.45 9.82 15.60
N SER A 95 -2.80 9.69 14.44
CA SER A 95 -1.33 9.66 14.36
C SER A 95 -0.71 10.93 14.96
N GLU A 96 -1.20 12.10 14.56
CA GLU A 96 -0.69 13.39 15.06
C GLU A 96 -0.93 13.57 16.57
N GLU A 97 -2.09 13.15 17.09
CA GLU A 97 -2.41 13.19 18.52
C GLU A 97 -1.46 12.32 19.35
N LEU A 98 -1.19 11.10 18.88
CA LEU A 98 -0.49 10.08 19.67
C LEU A 98 1.03 10.16 19.55
N ILE A 99 1.52 10.48 18.36
CA ILE A 99 2.95 10.43 18.00
C ILE A 99 3.51 11.85 17.79
N GLY A 100 2.64 12.85 17.62
CA GLY A 100 3.03 14.23 17.34
C GLY A 100 3.26 14.53 15.85
N ILE A 101 3.11 13.53 14.98
CA ILE A 101 3.32 13.62 13.54
C ILE A 101 2.34 12.70 12.79
N ASN A 102 2.11 13.00 11.50
CA ASN A 102 1.45 12.09 10.58
C ASN A 102 2.48 11.08 10.04
N ILE A 103 2.45 9.83 10.51
CA ILE A 103 3.40 8.79 10.08
C ILE A 103 3.22 8.38 8.61
N TYR A 104 2.06 8.67 8.01
CA TYR A 104 1.73 8.36 6.61
C TYR A 104 2.15 9.47 5.64
N ASP A 105 2.85 10.52 6.11
CA ASP A 105 3.32 11.61 5.27
C ASP A 105 4.46 11.13 4.34
N LYS A 106 4.13 10.94 3.06
CA LYS A 106 5.04 10.49 2.00
C LYS A 106 6.25 11.39 1.77
N GLU A 107 6.20 12.66 2.16
CA GLU A 107 7.32 13.59 1.95
C GLU A 107 8.37 13.49 3.05
N LYS A 108 8.01 12.90 4.20
CA LYS A 108 8.84 12.90 5.41
C LYS A 108 9.45 11.56 5.75
N ASN A 109 9.08 10.48 5.04
CA ASN A 109 9.67 9.14 5.13
C ASN A 109 9.89 8.68 6.58
N TYR A 110 8.82 8.69 7.39
CA TYR A 110 8.88 8.31 8.80
C TYR A 110 9.03 6.80 8.99
N GLY A 111 10.26 6.31 8.77
CA GLY A 111 10.62 4.91 9.04
C GLY A 111 9.83 3.90 8.21
N THR A 112 9.44 4.30 6.98
CA THR A 112 8.68 3.46 6.03
C THR A 112 9.59 2.38 5.46
N GLY A 113 9.76 1.29 6.21
CA GLY A 113 10.25 0.05 5.63
C GLY A 113 9.18 -0.48 4.69
N HIS A 114 9.54 -0.81 3.46
CA HIS A 114 8.63 -1.53 2.58
C HIS A 114 9.34 -2.72 1.98
N THR A 115 8.62 -3.83 1.88
CA THR A 115 9.11 -5.01 1.17
C THR A 115 8.02 -5.48 0.22
N GLY A 116 8.42 -6.06 -0.91
CA GLY A 116 7.48 -6.53 -1.91
C GLY A 116 8.19 -7.09 -3.12
N LEU A 117 7.48 -7.91 -3.88
CA LEU A 117 7.97 -8.32 -5.20
C LEU A 117 7.83 -7.14 -6.17
N PRO A 118 8.90 -6.74 -6.87
CA PRO A 118 8.80 -5.65 -7.85
C PRO A 118 7.95 -6.06 -9.06
N VAL A 119 7.79 -7.37 -9.31
CA VAL A 119 7.02 -7.93 -10.41
C VAL A 119 6.08 -9.02 -9.92
N LEU A 120 4.80 -8.95 -10.32
CA LEU A 120 3.85 -10.05 -10.23
C LEU A 120 3.49 -10.55 -11.64
N LYS A 121 3.74 -11.83 -11.92
CA LYS A 121 3.28 -12.48 -13.16
C LYS A 121 1.76 -12.71 -13.16
N PRO A 122 1.13 -12.96 -14.31
CA PRO A 122 -0.28 -13.32 -14.37
C PRO A 122 -0.65 -14.46 -13.39
N ASN A 123 -1.68 -14.23 -12.59
CA ASN A 123 -2.19 -15.08 -11.50
C ASN A 123 -1.25 -15.29 -10.31
N GLN A 124 -0.14 -14.56 -10.23
CA GLN A 124 0.78 -14.64 -9.10
C GLN A 124 0.29 -13.77 -7.93
N GLU A 125 0.39 -14.33 -6.73
CA GLU A 125 0.26 -13.63 -5.46
C GLU A 125 1.64 -13.20 -4.94
N GLY A 126 1.70 -12.06 -4.26
CA GLY A 126 2.90 -11.60 -3.57
C GLY A 126 2.54 -10.86 -2.30
N GLU A 127 3.41 -10.99 -1.31
CA GLU A 127 3.34 -10.28 -0.03
C GLU A 127 4.02 -8.92 -0.16
N PHE A 128 3.40 -7.91 0.44
CA PHE A 128 3.89 -6.55 0.49
C PHE A 128 3.72 -6.01 1.91
N SER A 129 4.79 -5.48 2.50
CA SER A 129 4.75 -4.91 3.85
C SER A 129 5.00 -3.41 3.86
N LEU A 130 4.43 -2.74 4.86
CA LEU A 130 4.76 -1.35 5.24
C LEU A 130 4.98 -1.30 6.75
N ASP A 131 6.14 -0.82 7.15
CA ASP A 131 6.54 -0.64 8.54
C ASP A 131 6.57 0.84 8.89
N PHE A 132 5.99 1.24 10.02
CA PHE A 132 6.10 2.59 10.55
C PHE A 132 6.66 2.56 11.96
N VAL A 133 7.84 3.16 12.17
CA VAL A 133 8.46 3.26 13.50
C VAL A 133 7.68 4.23 14.38
N LEU A 134 7.15 3.73 15.50
CA LEU A 134 6.30 4.49 16.43
C LEU A 134 7.08 5.05 17.63
N GLY A 135 8.33 4.64 17.81
CA GLY A 135 9.21 5.07 18.89
C GLY A 135 9.95 3.91 19.57
N ALA A 136 10.89 4.24 20.44
CA ALA A 136 11.66 3.28 21.21
C ALA A 136 10.89 2.74 22.42
N LEU A 137 11.21 1.52 22.90
CA LEU A 137 10.62 0.99 24.14
C LEU A 137 10.99 1.85 25.37
N LYS A 138 12.13 2.54 25.32
CA LYS A 138 12.57 3.52 26.31
C LYS A 138 13.15 4.73 25.59
N ASP A 139 12.92 5.92 26.14
CA ASP A 139 13.46 7.18 25.59
C ASP A 139 14.99 7.07 25.49
N ASN A 140 15.51 7.46 24.33
CA ASN A 140 16.94 7.50 24.07
C ASN A 140 17.29 8.67 23.15
N GLU A 141 18.58 8.84 22.83
CA GLU A 141 19.05 9.97 22.03
C GLU A 141 18.57 9.94 20.57
N GLN A 142 18.25 8.75 20.04
CA GLN A 142 17.87 8.55 18.63
C GLN A 142 16.36 8.58 18.43
N LEU A 143 15.60 7.93 19.31
CA LEU A 143 14.15 7.77 19.22
C LEU A 143 13.47 8.12 20.54
N LYS A 144 12.37 8.87 20.42
CA LYS A 144 11.46 9.10 21.54
C LYS A 144 10.77 7.82 21.96
N ALA A 145 10.44 7.73 23.25
CA ALA A 145 9.64 6.62 23.76
C ALA A 145 8.33 6.48 22.96
N ALA A 146 7.97 5.25 22.62
CA ALA A 146 6.72 4.91 21.96
C ALA A 146 5.52 5.29 22.84
N PRO A 147 4.34 5.53 22.25
CA PRO A 147 3.09 5.73 22.98
C PRO A 147 2.76 4.56 23.93
N SER A 148 1.82 4.80 24.85
CA SER A 148 1.35 3.74 25.76
C SER A 148 0.68 2.59 25.01
N SER A 149 0.59 1.40 25.62
CA SER A 149 -0.11 0.27 25.00
C SER A 149 -1.55 0.58 24.59
N GLU A 150 -2.27 1.38 25.38
CA GLU A 150 -3.64 1.82 25.05
C GLU A 150 -3.68 2.72 23.81
N GLN A 151 -2.70 3.62 23.69
CA GLN A 151 -2.57 4.50 22.52
C GLN A 151 -2.18 3.70 21.27
N LEU A 152 -1.25 2.75 21.40
CA LEU A 152 -0.86 1.85 20.32
C LEU A 152 -2.04 1.00 19.83
N GLU A 153 -2.86 0.48 20.74
CA GLU A 153 -4.05 -0.27 20.37
C GLU A 153 -5.08 0.63 19.67
N LYS A 154 -5.31 1.86 20.19
CA LYS A 154 -6.16 2.85 19.51
C LYS A 154 -5.68 3.13 18.08
N LEU A 155 -4.37 3.24 17.86
CA LEU A 155 -3.81 3.42 16.52
C LEU A 155 -4.09 2.20 15.65
N LYS A 156 -3.79 0.99 16.15
CA LYS A 156 -4.01 -0.28 15.44
C LYS A 156 -5.48 -0.48 15.03
N GLU A 157 -6.42 -0.25 15.95
CA GLU A 157 -7.87 -0.39 15.70
C GLU A 157 -8.38 0.55 14.60
N ASN A 158 -7.69 1.67 14.34
CA ASN A 158 -8.06 2.65 13.32
C ASN A 158 -7.14 2.58 12.10
N ALA A 159 -6.11 1.75 12.09
CA ALA A 159 -5.08 1.71 11.06
C ALA A 159 -5.62 1.32 9.67
N MET A 160 -6.70 0.54 9.63
CA MET A 160 -7.40 0.17 8.39
C MET A 160 -8.41 1.24 7.92
N ASP A 161 -8.55 2.37 8.64
CA ASP A 161 -9.32 3.52 8.16
C ASP A 161 -8.51 4.33 7.14
N ALA A 162 -8.25 3.70 6.01
CA ALA A 162 -7.37 4.20 4.96
C ALA A 162 -7.62 3.52 3.61
N THR A 163 -6.98 4.01 2.57
CA THR A 163 -6.93 3.39 1.24
C THR A 163 -5.52 2.89 0.95
N LEU A 164 -5.37 1.63 0.56
CA LEU A 164 -4.13 1.12 -0.03
C LEU A 164 -4.06 1.54 -1.49
N MET A 165 -3.00 2.24 -1.82
CA MET A 165 -2.71 2.74 -3.16
C MET A 165 -1.62 1.86 -3.77
N VAL A 166 -1.90 1.28 -4.94
CA VAL A 166 -0.94 0.47 -5.69
C VAL A 166 -0.51 1.23 -6.93
N MET A 167 0.81 1.37 -7.12
CA MET A 167 1.40 2.11 -8.22
C MET A 167 2.42 1.28 -9.00
N VAL A 168 2.57 1.62 -10.29
CA VAL A 168 3.65 1.19 -11.17
C VAL A 168 4.07 2.40 -11.99
N GLU A 169 5.38 2.66 -12.10
CA GLU A 169 5.93 3.82 -12.81
C GLU A 169 5.24 5.16 -12.43
N ASP A 170 4.99 5.34 -11.13
CA ASP A 170 4.32 6.49 -10.52
C ASP A 170 2.86 6.74 -10.98
N GLU A 171 2.26 5.79 -11.69
CA GLU A 171 0.82 5.78 -12.00
C GLU A 171 0.06 4.91 -11.00
N THR A 172 -1.02 5.43 -10.43
CA THR A 172 -1.94 4.63 -9.61
C THR A 172 -2.72 3.66 -10.50
N ILE A 173 -2.52 2.37 -10.27
CA ILE A 173 -3.15 1.29 -11.03
C ILE A 173 -4.31 0.61 -10.29
N ALA A 174 -4.34 0.70 -8.96
CA ALA A 174 -5.43 0.20 -8.13
C ALA A 174 -5.52 0.97 -6.81
N GLN A 175 -6.72 1.01 -6.24
CA GLN A 175 -7.02 1.61 -4.94
C GLN A 175 -7.95 0.66 -4.21
N PHE A 176 -7.63 0.34 -2.95
CA PHE A 176 -8.42 -0.56 -2.13
C PHE A 176 -8.79 0.14 -0.82
N ASP A 177 -10.10 0.35 -0.60
CA ASP A 177 -10.61 0.81 0.69
C ASP A 177 -10.44 -0.30 1.72
N LEU A 178 -9.58 -0.07 2.71
CA LEU A 178 -9.18 -1.08 3.69
C LEU A 178 -10.26 -1.34 4.74
N ASN A 179 -11.23 -0.42 4.91
CA ASN A 179 -12.36 -0.62 5.82
C ASN A 179 -13.29 -1.77 5.38
N ASN A 180 -13.19 -2.20 4.12
CA ASN A 180 -14.03 -3.25 3.55
C ASN A 180 -13.29 -4.60 3.40
N LEU A 181 -12.09 -4.73 3.96
CA LEU A 181 -11.41 -6.02 4.04
C LEU A 181 -12.01 -6.80 5.22
N GLU A 182 -12.72 -7.89 4.89
CA GLU A 182 -13.26 -8.85 5.87
C GLU A 182 -12.18 -9.72 6.52
#